data_AF-A0A932UQM2-F1
#
_entry.id   AF-A0A932UQM2-F1
#
_cell.length_a   1.000
_cell.length_b   1.000
_cell.length_c   1.000
_cell.angle_alpha   90.00
_cell.angle_beta   90.00
_cell.angle_gamma   90.00
#
_symmetry.space_group_name_H-M   'P 1'
#
loop_
_entity.id
_entity.type
_entity.pdbx_description
1 polymer ?
#
loop_
_entity_poly.entity_id
_entity_poly.type
_entity_poly.pdbx_seq_one_letter_code
_entity_poly.pdbx_strand_id
1 'polypeptide(L)' 'MTIAGRYKVDQDGLAIGHEVFLIQWQKGKREIVWPERYATAKLVYPIPPWKRRSRR' A
#
# COMPACT_ATOMS: atom_id res chain seq x y z
N MET A 1 0.65 -14.28 -19.20
CA MET A 1 1.30 -13.20 -18.44
C MET A 1 0.24 -12.58 -17.55
N THR A 2 0.29 -12.82 -16.23
CA THR A 2 -0.76 -12.35 -15.31
C THR A 2 -0.47 -10.91 -14.89
N ILE A 3 -1.51 -10.07 -14.80
CA ILE A 3 -1.44 -8.62 -14.52
C ILE A 3 -0.73 -8.29 -13.19
N ALA A 4 -0.60 -9.27 -12.27
CA ALA A 4 -0.04 -9.09 -10.94
C ALA A 4 1.49 -9.29 -10.81
N GLY A 5 2.21 -9.66 -11.89
CA GLY A 5 3.67 -9.91 -11.84
C GLY A 5 4.04 -11.40 -11.68
N ARG A 6 5.32 -11.68 -11.36
CA ARG A 6 5.85 -13.05 -11.23
C ARG A 6 5.32 -13.71 -9.97
N TYR A 7 4.34 -14.59 -10.12
CA TYR A 7 3.83 -15.44 -9.05
C TYR A 7 4.94 -16.40 -8.59
N LYS A 8 5.32 -16.31 -7.31
CA LYS A 8 6.29 -17.20 -6.65
C LYS A 8 5.71 -17.58 -5.30
N VAL A 9 5.76 -18.86 -4.97
CA VAL A 9 5.33 -19.40 -3.67
C VAL A 9 6.50 -19.99 -2.91
N ASP A 10 6.45 -19.96 -1.58
CA ASP A 10 7.38 -20.72 -0.74
C ASP A 10 6.97 -22.20 -0.61
N GLN A 11 7.69 -22.97 0.20
CA GLN A 11 7.45 -24.40 0.40
C GLN A 11 6.11 -24.69 1.10
N ASP A 12 5.56 -23.70 1.81
CA ASP A 12 4.29 -23.78 2.52
C ASP A 12 3.10 -23.24 1.68
N GLY A 13 3.37 -22.80 0.44
CA GLY A 13 2.38 -22.28 -0.49
C GLY A 13 2.08 -20.79 -0.33
N LEU A 14 2.84 -20.05 0.49
CA LEU A 14 2.67 -18.61 0.66
C LEU A 14 3.20 -17.86 -0.57
N ALA A 15 2.40 -16.96 -1.13
CA ALA A 15 2.81 -16.13 -2.25
C ALA A 15 3.89 -15.10 -1.82
N ILE A 16 5.15 -15.39 -2.14
CA ILE A 16 6.34 -14.56 -1.87
C ILE A 16 6.81 -13.73 -3.08
N GLY A 17 6.19 -13.93 -4.25
CA GLY A 17 6.56 -13.22 -5.49
C GLY A 17 5.99 -11.81 -5.61
N HIS A 18 5.04 -11.46 -4.75
CA HIS A 18 4.38 -10.16 -4.75
C HIS A 18 4.83 -9.35 -3.55
N GLU A 19 5.17 -8.09 -3.83
CA GLU A 19 5.44 -7.13 -2.79
C GLU A 19 4.14 -6.48 -2.33
N VAL A 20 3.87 -6.56 -1.03
CA VAL A 20 2.67 -5.98 -0.43
C VAL A 20 2.85 -4.48 -0.27
N PHE A 21 1.94 -3.69 -0.83
CA PHE A 21 1.93 -2.24 -0.65
C PHE A 21 0.85 -1.83 0.35
N LEU A 22 1.23 -1.00 1.33
CA LEU A 22 0.28 -0.32 2.20
C LEU A 22 -0.03 1.05 1.62
N ILE A 23 -1.32 1.32 1.35
CA ILE A 23 -1.78 2.58 0.77
C ILE A 23 -2.66 3.32 1.79
N GLN A 24 -2.49 4.63 1.88
CA GLN A 24 -3.32 5.52 2.69
C GLN A 24 -3.83 6.70 1.86
N TRP A 25 -5.11 7.02 2.01
CA TRP A 25 -5.64 8.28 1.50
C TRP A 25 -5.24 9.42 2.44
N GLN A 26 -4.38 10.31 1.97
CA GLN A 26 -3.90 11.47 2.70
C GLN A 26 -4.14 12.72 1.86
N LYS A 27 -4.72 13.77 2.46
CA LYS A 27 -4.94 15.07 1.80
C LYS A 27 -5.59 14.96 0.40
N GLY A 28 -6.50 13.99 0.20
CA GLY A 28 -7.19 13.75 -1.06
C GLY A 28 -6.42 12.95 -2.10
N LYS A 29 -5.24 12.42 -1.79
CA LYS A 29 -4.40 11.61 -2.69
C LYS A 29 -4.18 10.20 -2.13
N ARG A 30 -3.98 9.23 -3.02
CA ARG A 30 -3.54 7.87 -2.66
C ARG A 30 -2.03 7.90 -2.53
N GLU A 31 -1.54 7.62 -1.33
CA GLU A 31 -0.11 7.55 -1.04
C GLU A 31 0.28 6.12 -0.67
N ILE A 32 1.43 5.67 -1.15
CA ILE A 32 2.07 4.43 -0.67
C ILE A 32 2.82 4.80 0.61
N VAL A 33 2.56 4.11 1.71
CA VAL A 33 3.20 4.36 3.01
C VAL A 33 4.16 3.23 3.42
N TRP A 34 4.08 2.08 2.76
CA TRP A 34 5.00 0.95 2.93
C TRP A 34 5.02 0.08 1.67
N PRO A 35 6.15 -0.55 1.31
CA PRO A 35 7.46 -0.51 1.98
C PRO A 35 8.23 0.78 1.72
N GLU A 36 9.18 1.10 2.61
CA GLU A 36 9.85 2.40 2.66
C GLU A 36 10.53 2.78 1.34
N ARG A 37 11.10 1.80 0.63
CA ARG A 37 11.70 1.99 -0.71
C ARG A 37 10.74 2.51 -1.78
N TYR A 38 9.44 2.32 -1.57
CA TYR A 38 8.37 2.78 -2.46
C TYR A 38 7.43 3.78 -1.77
N ALA A 39 7.73 4.21 -0.55
CA ALA A 39 6.87 5.11 0.20
C ALA A 39 6.87 6.51 -0.43
N THR A 40 5.69 6.98 -0.82
CA THR A 40 5.47 8.34 -1.31
C THR A 40 5.10 9.30 -0.18
N ALA A 41 4.63 8.77 0.95
CA ALA A 41 4.38 9.53 2.18
C ALA A 41 4.64 8.66 3.43
N LYS A 42 4.81 9.30 4.59
CA LYS A 42 4.84 8.61 5.88
C LYS A 42 3.42 8.17 6.28
N LEU A 43 3.32 7.04 6.99
CA LEU A 43 2.07 6.60 7.61
C LEU A 43 1.54 7.67 8.57
N VAL A 44 0.27 8.05 8.43
CA VAL A 44 -0.40 8.99 9.36
C VAL A 44 -1.25 8.19 10.35
N TYR A 45 -0.92 8.32 11.64
CA TYR A 45 -1.63 7.70 12.76
C TYR A 45 -1.80 8.72 13.91
N PRO A 46 -2.97 8.79 14.60
CA PRO A 46 -4.20 8.05 14.30
C PRO A 46 -4.78 8.48 12.96
N ILE A 47 -5.49 7.55 12.29
CA ILE A 47 -6.01 7.85 10.95
C ILE A 47 -7.08 8.96 11.09
N PRO A 48 -6.92 10.12 10.43
CA PRO A 48 -7.81 11.27 10.62
C PRO A 48 -9.25 10.92 10.22
N PRO A 49 -10.28 11.59 10.77
CA PRO A 49 -11.68 11.37 10.38
C PRO A 49 -11.90 11.55 8.87
N TRP A 50 -12.84 10.82 8.28
CA TRP A 50 -13.12 10.86 6.83
C TRP A 50 -13.31 12.27 6.26
N LYS A 51 -13.98 13.15 7.00
CA LYS A 51 -14.18 14.57 6.63
C LYS A 51 -12.87 15.33 6.38
N ARG A 52 -11.76 14.92 7.00
CA ARG A 52 -10.43 15.53 6.85
C ARG A 52 -9.55 14.85 5.79
N ARG A 53 -10.01 13.75 5.19
CA ARG A 53 -9.24 12.98 4.19
C ARG A 53 -9.51 13.40 2.75
N SER A 54 -10.73 13.82 2.42
CA SER A 54 -11.11 14.27 1.08
C SER A 54 -11.18 15.79 1.00
N ARG A 55 -10.53 16.39 0.01
CA ARG A 55 -10.83 17.76 -0.42
C ARG A 55 -12.06 17.68 -1.33
N ARG A 56 -13.25 17.83 -0.75
CA ARG A 56 -14.41 18.32 -1.52
C ARG A 56 -14.31 19.83 -1.56
#